data_AF-A0A8H6SE83-F1
#
_entry.id   AF-A0A8H6SE83-F1
#
_cell.length_a   1.000
_cell.length_b   1.000
_cell.length_c   1.000
_cell.angle_alpha   90.00
_cell.angle_beta   90.00
_cell.angle_gamma   90.00
#
_symmetry.space_group_name_H-M   'P 1'
#
loop_
_entity.id
_entity.type
_entity.pdbx_description
1 polymer ?
#
loop_
_entity_poly.entity_id
_entity_poly.type
_entity_poly.pdbx_seq_one_letter_code
_entity_poly.pdbx_strand_id
1 'polypeptide(L)'
;MANWVVFLTASNVDAKALTRAFLAMHDFEFNEYPPSWGFVLTTSKTLPASKPPPTTLPITTLQASEYENLSLSEINAFVRSHEQALSAADLSHEQWVVLDQAGLEGGTCVVFDHWLRDEDDDDDDDDDDEDEDEGAGGGNDRFRACRVPWKQAHSMLSNLDIANMDFEDFVDEDAGAEADGTWKFTMDEEESTKVGEKRKKVEDELRAGGYIE
;
A
#
# COMPACT_ATOMS: atom_id res chain seq x y z
N MET A 1 6.66 14.18 -4.62
CA MET A 1 5.70 13.22 -4.06
C MET A 1 5.92 11.90 -4.78
N ALA A 2 6.17 10.86 -3.99
CA ALA A 2 6.44 9.53 -4.48
C ALA A 2 5.20 8.92 -5.14
N ASN A 3 5.41 7.97 -6.04
CA ASN A 3 4.34 7.09 -6.49
C ASN A 3 4.42 5.79 -5.68
N TRP A 4 3.35 5.46 -4.96
CA TRP A 4 3.28 4.23 -4.18
C TRP A 4 2.80 3.08 -5.05
N VAL A 5 3.50 1.95 -4.99
CA VAL A 5 3.15 0.75 -5.73
C VAL A 5 1.98 0.05 -5.04
N VAL A 6 0.98 -0.35 -5.82
CA VAL A 6 -0.16 -1.14 -5.37
C VAL A 6 -0.11 -2.50 -6.04
N PHE A 7 0.18 -3.54 -5.26
CA PHE A 7 0.14 -4.93 -5.67
C PHE A 7 -1.28 -5.47 -5.54
N LEU A 8 -1.76 -6.14 -6.58
CA LEU A 8 -3.09 -6.77 -6.59
C LEU A 8 -2.94 -8.27 -6.37
N THR A 9 -3.22 -8.74 -5.15
CA THR A 9 -3.13 -10.18 -4.81
C THR A 9 -4.51 -10.85 -4.83
N ALA A 10 -5.59 -10.08 -4.83
CA ALA A 10 -6.94 -10.58 -4.98
C ALA A 10 -7.14 -11.38 -6.28
N SER A 11 -7.82 -12.52 -6.20
CA SER A 11 -8.10 -13.41 -7.33
C SER A 11 -9.42 -13.11 -8.03
N ASN A 12 -10.43 -12.63 -7.29
CA ASN A 12 -11.74 -12.31 -7.84
C ASN A 12 -11.92 -10.80 -7.88
N VAL A 13 -11.33 -10.18 -8.89
CA VAL A 13 -11.29 -8.72 -9.03
C VAL A 13 -12.45 -8.25 -9.91
N ASP A 14 -13.28 -7.37 -9.35
CA ASP A 14 -14.26 -6.60 -10.10
C ASP A 14 -13.70 -5.19 -10.41
N ALA A 15 -13.87 -4.74 -11.65
CA ALA A 15 -13.33 -3.47 -12.12
C ALA A 15 -13.95 -2.28 -11.38
N LYS A 16 -15.21 -2.40 -10.97
CA LYS A 16 -15.88 -1.37 -10.17
C LYS A 16 -15.36 -1.34 -8.75
N ALA A 17 -15.17 -2.51 -8.11
CA ALA A 17 -14.54 -2.61 -6.81
C ALA A 17 -13.14 -1.97 -6.81
N LEU A 18 -12.31 -2.27 -7.81
CA LEU A 18 -10.98 -1.69 -7.94
C LEU A 18 -11.03 -0.18 -8.21
N THR A 19 -11.98 0.29 -9.03
CA THR A 19 -12.23 1.72 -9.24
C THR A 19 -12.61 2.43 -7.94
N ARG A 20 -13.47 1.81 -7.11
CA ARG A 20 -13.85 2.34 -5.78
C ARG A 20 -12.63 2.43 -4.85
N ALA A 21 -11.79 1.40 -4.83
CA ALA A 21 -10.59 1.39 -3.99
C ALA A 21 -9.64 2.54 -4.34
N PHE A 22 -9.26 2.67 -5.61
CA PHE A 22 -8.36 3.75 -6.05
C PHE A 22 -8.98 5.14 -5.92
N LEU A 23 -10.30 5.27 -6.10
CA LEU A 23 -11.00 6.53 -5.84
C LEU A 23 -10.95 6.89 -4.35
N ALA A 24 -11.21 5.93 -3.46
CA ALA A 24 -11.21 6.12 -2.02
C ALA A 24 -9.81 6.49 -1.49
N MET A 25 -8.77 5.83 -2.00
CA MET A 25 -7.38 6.14 -1.66
C MET A 25 -6.91 7.50 -2.20
N HIS A 26 -7.57 8.09 -3.20
CA HIS A 26 -7.17 9.40 -3.72
C HIS A 26 -7.30 10.52 -2.68
N ASP A 27 -6.28 11.38 -2.64
CA ASP A 27 -6.27 12.61 -1.85
C ASP A 27 -6.93 13.78 -2.58
N PHE A 28 -8.17 14.06 -2.20
CA PHE A 28 -8.94 15.19 -2.72
C PHE A 28 -8.58 16.53 -2.05
N GLU A 29 -7.72 16.54 -1.03
CA GLU A 29 -7.28 17.76 -0.37
C GLU A 29 -6.15 18.43 -1.16
N PHE A 30 -5.06 17.69 -1.42
CA PHE A 30 -3.83 18.24 -2.01
C PHE A 30 -3.52 17.78 -3.43
N ASN A 31 -4.25 16.79 -3.96
CA ASN A 31 -4.08 16.32 -5.33
C ASN A 31 -5.24 16.76 -6.24
N GLU A 32 -4.93 16.95 -7.52
CA GLU A 32 -5.95 17.19 -8.54
C GLU A 32 -6.58 15.88 -8.98
N TYR A 33 -7.81 15.95 -9.50
CA TYR A 33 -8.46 14.80 -10.15
C TYR A 33 -8.62 15.07 -11.65
N PRO A 34 -8.03 14.26 -12.54
CA PRO A 34 -7.24 13.05 -12.28
C PRO A 34 -5.85 13.32 -11.64
N PRO A 35 -5.30 12.35 -10.87
CA PRO A 35 -4.05 12.52 -10.12
C PRO A 35 -2.82 12.70 -11.02
N SER A 36 -1.89 13.56 -10.59
CA SER A 36 -0.57 13.72 -11.21
C SER A 36 0.54 12.88 -10.54
N TRP A 37 0.28 12.40 -9.32
CA TRP A 37 1.11 11.50 -8.51
C TRP A 37 0.19 10.66 -7.61
N GLY A 38 0.71 9.57 -7.03
CA GLY A 38 -0.02 8.74 -6.07
C GLY A 38 0.09 7.25 -6.39
N PHE A 39 -1.03 6.53 -6.31
CA PHE A 39 -1.07 5.07 -6.40
C PHE A 39 -0.88 4.55 -7.83
N VAL A 40 0.03 3.58 -8.00
CA VAL A 40 0.32 2.90 -9.27
C VAL A 40 0.00 1.42 -9.12
N LEU A 41 -1.02 0.95 -9.83
CA LEU A 41 -1.38 -0.47 -9.89
C LEU A 41 -0.32 -1.24 -10.68
N THR A 42 0.24 -2.27 -10.06
CA THR A 42 1.09 -3.24 -10.74
C THR A 42 0.42 -4.61 -10.75
N THR A 43 0.30 -5.18 -11.94
CA THR A 43 -0.21 -6.54 -12.17
C THR A 43 0.84 -7.44 -12.82
N SER A 44 2.04 -6.92 -13.12
CA SER A 44 3.14 -7.69 -13.68
C SER A 44 4.41 -7.55 -12.85
N LYS A 45 5.17 -8.64 -12.74
CA LYS A 45 6.52 -8.70 -12.17
C LYS A 45 7.57 -8.02 -13.06
N THR A 46 7.22 -7.71 -14.31
CA THR A 46 8.07 -6.89 -15.18
C THR A 46 7.91 -5.42 -14.84
N LEU A 47 8.87 -4.87 -14.09
CA LEU A 47 8.84 -3.48 -13.64
C LEU A 47 9.08 -2.48 -14.78
N PRO A 48 8.46 -1.28 -14.71
CA PRO A 48 8.66 -0.25 -15.72
C PRO A 48 10.08 0.31 -15.66
N ALA A 49 10.63 0.70 -16.82
CA ALA A 49 11.97 1.30 -16.90
C ALA A 49 12.01 2.81 -16.56
N SER A 50 10.84 3.42 -16.32
CA SER A 50 10.67 4.84 -16.04
C SER A 50 9.39 5.07 -15.24
N LYS A 51 9.27 6.24 -14.59
CA LYS A 51 8.08 6.63 -13.83
C LYS A 51 6.77 6.37 -14.57
N PRO A 52 5.95 5.39 -14.15
CA PRO A 52 4.62 5.20 -14.71
C PRO A 52 3.69 6.31 -14.20
N PRO A 53 2.66 6.69 -14.98
CA PRO A 53 1.61 7.58 -14.47
C PRO A 53 0.83 6.87 -13.34
N PRO A 54 0.19 7.63 -12.43
CA PRO A 54 -0.77 7.06 -11.48
C PRO A 54 -1.89 6.30 -12.18
N THR A 55 -2.47 5.32 -11.50
CA THR A 55 -3.59 4.53 -12.02
C THR A 55 -4.75 5.45 -12.41
N THR A 56 -5.12 5.40 -13.69
CA THR A 56 -6.21 6.22 -14.22
C THR A 56 -7.56 5.59 -13.88
N LEU A 57 -8.51 6.43 -13.48
CA LEU A 57 -9.90 6.04 -13.26
C LEU A 57 -10.80 6.54 -14.42
N PRO A 58 -11.86 5.80 -14.78
CA PRO A 58 -12.24 4.49 -14.24
C PRO A 58 -11.34 3.35 -14.74
N ILE A 59 -11.17 2.31 -13.92
CA ILE A 59 -10.51 1.08 -14.35
C ILE A 59 -11.53 0.28 -15.15
N THR A 60 -11.28 0.14 -16.45
CA THR A 60 -12.19 -0.56 -17.39
C THR A 60 -11.62 -1.86 -17.93
N THR A 61 -10.30 -2.04 -17.81
CA THR A 61 -9.61 -3.25 -18.27
C THR A 61 -8.91 -3.86 -17.06
N LEU A 62 -9.28 -5.10 -16.74
CA LEU A 62 -8.58 -5.90 -15.75
C LEU A 62 -7.57 -6.79 -16.47
N GLN A 63 -6.32 -6.68 -16.06
CA GLN A 63 -5.28 -7.62 -16.45
C GLN A 63 -5.16 -8.66 -15.32
N ALA A 64 -4.90 -9.91 -15.69
CA ALA A 64 -4.54 -10.92 -14.70
C ALA A 64 -3.29 -10.46 -13.94
N SER A 65 -3.29 -10.64 -12.63
CA SER A 65 -2.18 -10.26 -11.78
C SER A 65 -1.18 -11.40 -11.65
N GLU A 66 0.08 -11.17 -11.94
CA GLU A 66 1.18 -12.10 -11.65
C GLU A 66 1.49 -12.20 -10.14
N TYR A 67 0.78 -11.42 -9.32
CA TYR A 67 0.85 -11.41 -7.86
C TYR A 67 -0.36 -12.10 -7.20
N GLU A 68 -1.26 -12.68 -8.00
CA GLU A 68 -2.47 -13.34 -7.49
C GLU A 68 -2.14 -14.40 -6.44
N ASN A 69 -2.81 -14.32 -5.29
CA ASN A 69 -2.66 -15.23 -4.13
C ASN A 69 -1.26 -15.25 -3.48
N LEU A 70 -0.35 -14.33 -3.83
CA LEU A 70 0.90 -14.19 -3.09
C LEU A 70 0.64 -13.66 -1.68
N SER A 71 1.38 -14.21 -0.71
CA SER A 71 1.43 -13.74 0.66
C SER A 71 2.15 -12.40 0.79
N LEU A 72 1.95 -11.74 1.93
CA LEU A 72 2.62 -10.48 2.26
C LEU A 72 4.15 -10.63 2.23
N SER A 73 4.68 -11.74 2.76
CA SER A 73 6.12 -12.05 2.75
C SER A 73 6.67 -12.28 1.34
N GLU A 74 5.91 -12.92 0.45
CA GLU A 74 6.31 -13.09 -0.96
C GLU A 74 6.34 -11.77 -1.72
N ILE A 75 5.40 -10.86 -1.44
CA ILE A 75 5.45 -9.49 -2.00
C ILE A 75 6.64 -8.72 -1.43
N ASN A 76 6.91 -8.81 -0.13
CA ASN A 76 8.09 -8.19 0.48
C ASN A 76 9.39 -8.69 -0.19
N ALA A 77 9.57 -10.00 -0.31
CA ALA A 77 10.73 -10.59 -0.99
C ALA A 77 10.86 -10.11 -2.45
N PHE A 78 9.73 -9.93 -3.16
CA PHE A 78 9.74 -9.32 -4.49
C PHE A 78 10.23 -7.87 -4.46
N VAL A 79 9.70 -7.03 -3.57
CA VAL A 79 10.11 -5.62 -3.44
C VAL A 79 11.59 -5.52 -3.11
N ARG A 80 12.08 -6.28 -2.12
CA ARG A 80 13.49 -6.29 -1.68
C ARG A 80 14.44 -6.72 -2.79
N SER A 81 14.09 -7.77 -3.54
CA SER A 81 14.88 -8.20 -4.71
C SER A 81 14.85 -7.24 -5.90
N HIS A 82 14.00 -6.21 -5.88
CA HIS A 82 13.80 -5.26 -6.99
C HIS A 82 13.91 -3.78 -6.59
N GLU A 83 14.44 -3.46 -5.41
CA GLU A 83 14.56 -2.07 -4.91
C GLU A 83 15.20 -1.13 -5.93
N GLN A 84 16.33 -1.54 -6.52
CA GLN A 84 17.03 -0.72 -7.51
C GLN A 84 16.16 -0.45 -8.74
N ALA A 85 15.37 -1.44 -9.19
CA ALA A 85 14.49 -1.29 -10.34
C ALA A 85 13.29 -0.40 -10.02
N LEU A 86 12.70 -0.54 -8.83
CA LEU A 86 11.62 0.33 -8.33
C LEU A 86 12.09 1.77 -8.18
N SER A 87 13.25 1.97 -7.55
CA SER A 87 13.90 3.27 -7.39
C SER A 87 14.24 3.93 -8.74
N ALA A 88 14.79 3.17 -9.70
CA ALA A 88 15.04 3.66 -11.05
C ALA A 88 13.76 4.08 -11.80
N ALA A 89 12.61 3.49 -11.44
CA ALA A 89 11.30 3.85 -11.93
C ALA A 89 10.60 4.95 -11.12
N ASP A 90 11.26 5.59 -10.16
CA ASP A 90 10.66 6.60 -9.26
C ASP A 90 9.38 6.09 -8.55
N LEU A 91 9.42 4.81 -8.16
CA LEU A 91 8.39 4.14 -7.36
C LEU A 91 8.91 3.93 -5.93
N SER A 92 8.05 4.14 -4.94
CA SER A 92 8.40 3.84 -3.56
C SER A 92 8.60 2.33 -3.40
N HIS A 93 9.70 1.98 -2.73
CA HIS A 93 10.03 0.62 -2.30
C HIS A 93 9.97 0.47 -0.78
N GLU A 94 10.00 1.58 -0.03
CA GLU A 94 9.92 1.58 1.44
C GLU A 94 8.48 1.52 1.94
N GLN A 95 7.55 2.17 1.24
CA GLN A 95 6.12 2.04 1.51
C GLN A 95 5.36 1.63 0.25
N TRP A 96 4.52 0.63 0.39
CA TRP A 96 3.72 0.08 -0.71
C TRP A 96 2.41 -0.49 -0.18
N VAL A 97 1.52 -0.87 -1.09
CA VAL A 97 0.16 -1.27 -0.76
C VAL A 97 -0.18 -2.62 -1.38
N VAL A 98 -0.94 -3.43 -0.67
CA VAL A 98 -1.60 -4.63 -1.21
C VAL A 98 -3.12 -4.46 -1.19
N LEU A 99 -3.74 -4.79 -2.32
CA LEU A 99 -5.17 -5.03 -2.44
C LEU A 99 -5.42 -6.54 -2.52
N ASP A 100 -5.73 -7.13 -1.37
CA ASP A 100 -6.14 -8.52 -1.23
C ASP A 100 -7.67 -8.66 -1.35
N GLN A 101 -8.16 -9.91 -1.36
CA GLN A 101 -9.59 -10.19 -1.54
C GLN A 101 -10.42 -9.59 -0.38
N ALA A 102 -9.95 -9.77 0.86
CA ALA A 102 -10.61 -9.22 2.05
C ALA A 102 -10.67 -7.69 2.00
N GLY A 103 -9.63 -7.05 1.47
CA GLY A 103 -9.55 -5.62 1.27
C GLY A 103 -10.56 -5.11 0.26
N LEU A 104 -10.63 -5.76 -0.91
CA LEU A 104 -11.61 -5.42 -1.96
C LEU A 104 -13.07 -5.55 -1.49
N GLU A 105 -13.36 -6.56 -0.66
CA GLU A 105 -14.70 -6.81 -0.13
C GLU A 105 -15.05 -5.92 1.09
N GLY A 106 -14.05 -5.65 1.93
CA GLY A 106 -14.21 -4.96 3.22
C GLY A 106 -13.94 -3.46 3.19
N GLY A 107 -13.49 -2.89 2.06
CA GLY A 107 -13.15 -1.47 1.97
C GLY A 107 -11.80 -1.11 2.60
N THR A 108 -10.86 -2.05 2.63
CA THR A 108 -9.53 -1.88 3.24
C THR A 108 -8.41 -2.27 2.28
N CYS A 109 -7.19 -1.86 2.59
CA CYS A 109 -5.97 -2.32 1.94
C CYS A 109 -4.92 -2.60 3.01
N VAL A 110 -3.84 -3.27 2.63
CA VAL A 110 -2.69 -3.44 3.53
C VAL A 110 -1.62 -2.43 3.13
N VAL A 111 -1.25 -1.54 4.04
CA VAL A 111 -0.13 -0.61 3.89
C VAL A 111 1.10 -1.24 4.52
N PHE A 112 2.21 -1.20 3.79
CA PHE A 112 3.50 -1.68 4.25
C PHE A 112 4.41 -0.53 4.59
N ASP A 113 5.17 -0.74 5.65
CA ASP A 113 6.28 0.10 6.07
C ASP A 113 7.53 -0.77 6.22
N HIS A 114 8.56 -0.43 5.47
CA HIS A 114 9.85 -1.07 5.61
C HIS A 114 10.47 -0.64 6.94
N TRP A 115 10.71 -1.62 7.81
CA TRP A 115 11.28 -1.34 9.12
C TRP A 115 12.80 -1.25 9.01
N LEU A 116 13.28 -0.05 8.71
CA LEU A 116 14.68 0.33 8.89
C LEU A 116 14.90 0.61 10.38
N ARG A 117 14.97 -0.41 11.24
CA ARG A 117 15.65 -0.20 12.52
C ARG A 117 17.13 -0.20 12.20
N ASP A 118 17.76 0.95 12.42
CA ASP A 118 19.14 1.23 12.07
C ASP A 118 20.05 0.03 12.41
N GLU A 119 20.86 -0.38 11.44
CA GLU A 119 22.05 -1.20 11.65
C GLU A 119 23.15 -0.43 12.43
N ASP A 120 22.81 0.70 13.08
CA ASP A 120 23.68 1.51 13.95
C ASP A 120 23.53 1.12 15.45
N ASP A 121 22.87 0.01 15.79
CA ASP A 121 23.21 -0.72 17.03
C ASP A 121 24.40 -1.65 16.73
N ASP A 122 25.54 -1.03 16.41
CA ASP A 122 26.87 -1.55 16.72
C ASP A 122 27.01 -1.63 18.26
N ASP A 123 26.19 -2.44 18.91
CA ASP A 123 26.50 -2.98 20.23
C ASP A 123 26.82 -4.47 20.01
N ASP A 124 28.12 -4.72 19.90
CA ASP A 124 28.75 -5.98 20.28
C ASP A 124 28.13 -6.46 21.61
N ASP A 125 27.13 -7.33 21.54
CA ASP A 125 26.88 -8.31 22.59
C ASP A 125 26.41 -9.60 21.90
N ASP A 126 27.38 -10.50 21.77
CA ASP A 126 27.17 -11.94 21.66
C ASP A 126 26.10 -12.38 22.66
N ASP A 127 24.92 -12.77 22.18
CA ASP A 127 24.17 -13.86 22.80
C ASP A 127 23.46 -14.64 21.68
N ASP A 128 23.99 -15.84 21.45
CA ASP A 128 23.33 -16.96 20.76
C ASP A 128 21.91 -17.13 21.31
N ASP A 129 20.91 -16.87 20.48
CA ASP A 129 19.66 -17.63 20.53
C ASP A 129 19.39 -18.17 19.11
N GLU A 130 19.88 -19.40 18.91
CA GLU A 130 19.51 -20.29 17.81
C GLU A 130 18.00 -20.58 17.86
N ASP A 131 17.20 -19.76 17.19
CA ASP A 131 15.93 -20.22 16.63
C ASP A 131 16.09 -20.30 15.10
N GLU A 132 16.38 -21.52 14.64
CA GLU A 132 16.45 -21.92 13.24
C GLU A 132 15.14 -21.58 12.50
N ASP A 133 15.16 -20.57 11.64
CA ASP A 133 14.33 -20.56 10.44
C ASP A 133 15.23 -20.40 9.20
N GLU A 134 15.35 -21.50 8.45
CA GLU A 134 16.14 -21.58 7.23
C GLU A 134 15.51 -20.72 6.12
N GLY A 135 16.06 -19.53 5.88
CA GLY A 135 15.68 -18.70 4.73
C GLY A 135 16.77 -17.69 4.36
N ALA A 136 17.57 -18.02 3.34
CA ALA A 136 18.72 -17.25 2.88
C ALA A 136 18.42 -15.76 2.53
N GLY A 137 19.10 -14.83 3.22
CA GLY A 137 19.21 -13.42 2.81
C GLY A 137 19.60 -12.50 3.98
N GLY A 138 20.90 -12.27 4.19
CA GLY A 138 21.35 -11.31 5.21
C GLY A 138 21.01 -9.86 4.81
N GLY A 139 20.33 -9.15 5.73
CA GLY A 139 19.87 -7.76 5.63
C GLY A 139 18.38 -7.68 5.99
N ASN A 140 18.01 -6.94 7.04
CA ASN A 140 16.68 -6.83 7.67
C ASN A 140 15.45 -7.11 6.76
N ASP A 141 15.04 -8.37 6.62
CA ASP A 141 13.77 -8.78 5.96
C ASP A 141 12.51 -8.47 6.79
N ARG A 142 12.68 -7.72 7.90
CA ARG A 142 11.60 -7.34 8.80
C ARG A 142 10.77 -6.24 8.15
N PHE A 143 9.48 -6.50 8.01
CA PHE A 143 8.50 -5.51 7.55
C PHE A 143 7.36 -5.41 8.56
N ARG A 144 6.67 -4.28 8.53
CA ARG A 144 5.40 -4.09 9.23
C ARG A 144 4.30 -3.83 8.21
N ALA A 145 3.14 -4.41 8.46
CA ALA A 145 1.98 -4.27 7.61
C ALA A 145 0.79 -3.84 8.46
N CYS A 146 -0.02 -2.90 7.99
CA CYS A 146 -1.23 -2.46 8.67
C CYS A 146 -2.44 -2.59 7.73
N ARG A 147 -3.56 -3.10 8.24
CA ARG A 147 -4.81 -3.13 7.48
C ARG A 147 -5.58 -1.83 7.69
N VAL A 148 -5.67 -1.03 6.63
CA VAL A 148 -6.11 0.37 6.67
C VAL A 148 -7.38 0.54 5.83
N PRO A 149 -8.41 1.28 6.28
CA PRO A 149 -9.52 1.70 5.42
C PRO A 149 -9.01 2.47 4.20
N TRP A 150 -9.56 2.25 3.00
CA TRP A 150 -9.04 2.89 1.78
C TRP A 150 -8.89 4.41 1.89
N LYS A 151 -9.84 5.07 2.56
CA LYS A 151 -9.84 6.52 2.75
C LYS A 151 -8.65 7.03 3.57
N GLN A 152 -8.07 6.17 4.42
CA GLN A 152 -6.98 6.51 5.33
C GLN A 152 -5.59 6.13 4.77
N ALA A 153 -5.53 5.30 3.73
CA ALA A 153 -4.28 4.79 3.17
C ALA A 153 -3.33 5.91 2.73
N HIS A 154 -3.85 6.95 2.07
CA HIS A 154 -3.03 8.09 1.65
C HIS A 154 -2.46 8.88 2.82
N SER A 155 -3.26 9.11 3.88
CA SER A 155 -2.83 9.86 5.06
C SER A 155 -1.67 9.13 5.75
N MET A 156 -1.83 7.82 5.99
CA MET A 156 -0.77 7.00 6.57
C MET A 156 0.50 7.01 5.69
N LEU A 157 0.37 6.69 4.41
CA LEU A 157 1.52 6.67 3.48
C LEU A 157 2.24 8.01 3.40
N SER A 158 1.51 9.13 3.35
CA SER A 158 2.11 10.46 3.28
C SER A 158 2.88 10.82 4.54
N ASN A 159 2.37 10.43 5.71
CA ASN A 159 3.05 10.68 6.99
C ASN A 159 4.31 9.84 7.12
N LEU A 160 4.27 8.57 6.73
CA LEU A 160 5.43 7.67 6.71
C LEU A 160 6.50 8.15 5.70
N ASP A 161 6.10 8.49 4.47
CA ASP A 161 7.01 8.91 3.39
C ASP A 161 7.79 10.20 3.73
N ILE A 162 7.22 11.08 4.55
CA ILE A 162 7.88 12.33 4.99
C ILE A 162 8.42 12.26 6.43
N ALA A 163 8.31 11.10 7.09
CA ALA A 163 8.65 10.90 8.50
C ALA A 163 8.02 11.96 9.44
N ASN A 164 6.73 12.26 9.26
CA ASN A 164 5.98 13.15 10.15
C ASN A 164 5.35 12.41 11.34
N MET A 165 4.97 11.16 11.13
CA MET A 165 4.50 10.22 12.15
C MET A 165 5.12 8.87 11.87
N ASP A 166 5.34 8.08 12.92
CA ASP A 166 5.90 6.74 12.82
C ASP A 166 4.78 5.71 12.65
N PHE A 167 5.12 4.47 12.28
CA PHE A 167 4.13 3.40 12.07
C PHE A 167 3.29 3.14 13.33
N GLU A 168 3.93 3.18 14.48
CA GLU A 168 3.39 3.00 15.83
C GLU A 168 2.24 3.98 16.13
N ASP A 169 2.29 5.19 15.59
CA ASP A 169 1.23 6.20 15.77
C ASP A 169 -0.11 5.80 15.13
N PHE A 170 -0.09 4.85 14.18
CA PHE A 170 -1.28 4.42 13.44
C PHE A 170 -1.91 3.12 13.95
N VAL A 171 -1.26 2.40 14.86
CA VAL A 171 -1.60 1.01 15.20
C VAL A 171 -1.85 0.75 16.68
N ASP A 172 -2.49 -0.38 16.97
CA ASP A 172 -2.74 -0.88 18.32
C ASP A 172 -1.50 -1.66 18.82
N GLU A 173 -0.48 -0.96 19.32
CA GLU A 173 0.78 -1.59 19.76
C GLU A 173 0.57 -2.66 20.84
N ASP A 174 -0.33 -2.39 21.78
CA ASP A 174 -0.66 -3.29 22.89
C ASP A 174 -1.28 -4.61 22.42
N ALA A 175 -2.02 -4.59 21.30
CA ALA A 175 -2.65 -5.77 20.73
C ALA A 175 -1.68 -6.65 19.94
N GLY A 176 -0.60 -6.08 19.41
CA GLY A 176 0.34 -6.79 18.53
C GLY A 176 -0.22 -7.02 17.12
N ALA A 177 0.57 -7.72 16.30
CA ALA A 177 0.15 -8.15 14.97
C ALA A 177 -0.95 -9.23 15.06
N GLU A 178 -1.91 -9.17 14.13
CA GLU A 178 -2.97 -10.16 13.96
C GLU A 178 -2.42 -11.44 13.29
N ALA A 179 -3.25 -12.48 13.24
CA ALA A 179 -2.87 -13.79 12.70
C ALA A 179 -2.49 -13.75 11.20
N ASP A 180 -2.94 -12.73 10.45
CA ASP A 180 -2.57 -12.52 9.04
C ASP A 180 -1.29 -11.69 8.88
N GLY A 181 -0.61 -11.36 9.98
CA GLY A 181 0.61 -10.57 10.00
C GLY A 181 0.39 -9.05 9.92
N THR A 182 -0.86 -8.58 9.88
CA THR A 182 -1.18 -7.16 9.84
C THR A 182 -1.46 -6.60 11.23
N TRP A 183 -1.11 -5.34 11.45
CA TRP A 183 -1.45 -4.58 12.64
C TRP A 183 -2.80 -3.88 12.44
N LYS A 184 -3.54 -3.78 13.54
CA LYS A 184 -4.83 -3.11 13.58
C LYS A 184 -4.66 -1.59 13.56
N PHE A 185 -5.26 -0.93 12.56
CA PHE A 185 -5.31 0.52 12.46
C PHE A 185 -6.19 1.15 13.55
N THR A 186 -5.74 2.24 14.16
CA THR A 186 -6.42 2.88 15.31
C THR A 186 -6.85 4.33 15.07
N MET A 187 -6.33 4.97 14.02
CA MET A 187 -6.65 6.37 13.74
C MET A 187 -8.06 6.53 13.18
N ASP A 188 -8.70 7.64 13.53
CA ASP A 188 -10.00 8.05 13.02
C ASP A 188 -9.93 9.49 12.52
N GLU A 189 -9.51 9.66 11.26
CA GLU A 189 -9.49 10.98 10.63
C GLU A 189 -10.81 11.24 9.93
N GLU A 190 -11.51 12.27 10.38
CA GLU A 190 -12.73 12.74 9.71
C GLU A 190 -12.39 13.54 8.45
N GLU A 191 -12.96 13.11 7.33
CA GLU A 191 -12.88 13.82 6.06
C GLU A 191 -13.58 15.19 6.16
N SER A 192 -12.86 16.27 5.83
CA SER A 192 -13.48 17.61 5.83
C SER A 192 -14.61 17.71 4.81
N THR A 193 -15.63 18.54 5.10
CA THR A 193 -16.79 18.72 4.22
C THR A 193 -16.40 19.07 2.78
N LYS A 194 -15.39 19.93 2.60
CA LYS A 194 -14.91 20.36 1.28
C LYS A 194 -14.29 19.20 0.49
N VAL A 195 -13.53 18.33 1.16
CA VAL A 195 -12.90 17.15 0.55
C VAL A 195 -13.99 16.13 0.18
N GLY A 196 -14.94 15.89 1.09
CA GLY A 196 -16.09 15.02 0.84
C GLY A 196 -16.96 15.48 -0.35
N GLU A 197 -17.18 16.79 -0.53
CA GLU A 197 -17.90 17.33 -1.69
C GLU A 197 -17.17 17.08 -3.01
N LYS A 198 -15.84 17.26 -3.05
CA LYS A 198 -15.03 16.97 -4.25
C LYS A 198 -15.09 15.49 -4.61
N ARG A 199 -14.90 14.61 -3.62
CA ARG A 199 -14.97 13.16 -3.80
C ARG A 199 -16.34 12.74 -4.32
N LYS A 200 -17.41 13.21 -3.66
CA LYS A 200 -18.79 12.90 -4.04
C LYS A 200 -19.11 13.31 -5.48
N LYS A 201 -18.60 14.46 -5.94
CA LYS A 201 -18.78 14.88 -7.33
C LYS A 201 -18.22 13.84 -8.31
N VAL A 202 -17.02 13.35 -8.06
CA VAL A 202 -16.38 12.32 -8.90
C VAL A 202 -17.09 10.98 -8.78
N GLU A 203 -17.52 10.60 -7.57
CA GLU A 203 -18.33 9.40 -7.35
C GLU A 203 -19.63 9.44 -8.16
N ASP A 204 -20.35 10.57 -8.15
CA ASP A 204 -21.60 10.73 -8.90
C ASP A 204 -21.37 10.64 -10.42
N GLU A 205 -20.27 11.21 -10.94
CA GLU A 205 -19.87 11.08 -12.34
C GLU A 205 -19.55 9.63 -12.73
N LEU A 206 -18.80 8.91 -11.89
CA LEU A 206 -18.45 7.50 -12.10
C LEU A 206 -19.69 6.60 -12.00
N ARG A 207 -20.60 6.88 -11.07
CA ARG A 207 -21.87 6.13 -10.90
C ARG A 207 -22.79 6.34 -12.08
N ALA A 208 -22.93 7.59 -12.56
CA ALA A 208 -23.70 7.89 -13.77
C ALA A 208 -23.13 7.19 -15.02
N GLY A 209 -21.80 7.03 -15.09
CA GLY A 209 -21.12 6.26 -16.13
C GLY A 209 -21.20 4.74 -15.96
N GLY A 210 -21.74 4.23 -14.84
CA GLY A 210 -21.82 2.80 -14.54
C GLY A 210 -20.50 2.14 -14.11
N TYR A 211 -19.48 2.93 -13.79
CA TYR A 211 -18.13 2.46 -13.39
C TYR A 211 -18.03 2.12 -11.91
N ILE A 212 -18.97 2.59 -11.09
CA ILE A 212 -19.18 2.18 -9.71
C ILE A 212 -20.69 1.96 -9.47
N GLU A 213 -21.05 1.37 -8.34
CA GLU A 213 -22.45 1.13 -7.93
C GLU A 213 -23.13 2.37 -7.32
#